data_AF-A0A661WLS3-F1
#
_entry.id   AF-A0A661WLS3-F1
#
_cell.length_a   1.000
_cell.length_b   1.000
_cell.length_c   1.000
_cell.angle_alpha   90.00
_cell.angle_beta   90.00
_cell.angle_gamma   90.00
#
_symmetry.space_group_name_H-M   'P 1'
#
loop_
_entity.id
_entity.type
_entity.pdbx_description
1 polymer ?
#
loop_
_entity_poly.entity_id
_entity_poly.type
_entity_poly.pdbx_seq_one_letter_code
_entity_poly.pdbx_strand_id
1 'polypeptide(L)'
;MLFKESLFIGIDPPSGLSSLTYAALDKDLNLIALGKEDITGVVAFVGGQKAAFVGVNAPRRLNQGLMKKDSVRDKLNPQPNPGRYTAYRVAEYELIQKNIRIPKTPDKVSLCPGWMKNGFLLYKRLEELGFKDFPAEDHKMQLLEVYPHGPTPPY
;
A
#
# COMPACT_ATOMS: atom_id res chain seq x y z
N MET A 1 27.32 -3.08 -6.36
CA MET A 1 27.15 -4.27 -5.51
C MET A 1 25.81 -4.89 -5.88
N LEU A 2 25.82 -6.15 -6.34
CA LEU A 2 24.61 -6.88 -6.75
C LEU A 2 24.22 -7.82 -5.61
N PHE A 3 23.22 -7.46 -4.82
CA PHE A 3 22.65 -8.37 -3.84
C PHE A 3 21.95 -9.51 -4.58
N LYS A 4 22.37 -10.74 -4.28
CA LYS A 4 21.93 -11.98 -4.93
C LYS A 4 20.63 -12.53 -4.32
N GLU A 5 20.12 -11.87 -3.29
CA GLU A 5 19.00 -12.31 -2.45
C GLU A 5 17.83 -11.31 -2.53
N SER A 6 16.63 -11.80 -2.22
CA SER A 6 15.41 -10.99 -2.20
C SER A 6 15.52 -9.87 -1.16
N LEU A 7 15.13 -8.65 -1.54
CA LEU A 7 14.99 -7.54 -0.60
C LEU A 7 13.54 -7.38 -0.14
N PHE A 8 13.37 -6.97 1.11
CA PHE A 8 12.09 -6.60 1.70
C PHE A 8 12.08 -5.09 1.94
N ILE A 9 11.24 -4.36 1.21
CA ILE A 9 11.30 -2.90 1.12
C ILE A 9 10.00 -2.32 1.68
N GLY A 10 10.10 -1.49 2.71
CA GLY A 10 9.00 -0.66 3.19
C GLY A 10 9.12 0.75 2.63
N ILE A 11 8.02 1.32 2.11
CA ILE A 11 7.97 2.68 1.58
C ILE A 11 6.83 3.46 2.26
N ASP A 12 7.15 4.66 2.74
CA ASP A 12 6.21 5.59 3.35
C ASP A 12 6.06 6.88 2.52
N PRO A 13 4.96 7.02 1.76
CA PRO A 13 4.67 8.25 1.01
C PRO A 13 4.17 9.36 1.93
N PRO A 14 4.82 10.54 2.00
CA PRO A 14 4.35 11.63 2.83
C PRO A 14 3.15 12.36 2.22
N SER A 15 2.53 13.24 3.02
CA SER A 15 1.63 14.28 2.52
C SER A 15 2.45 15.40 1.85
N GLY A 16 2.70 15.31 0.55
CA GLY A 16 3.43 16.33 -0.23
C GLY A 16 4.49 15.76 -1.18
N LEU A 17 5.17 16.62 -1.95
CA LEU A 17 6.07 16.20 -3.05
C LEU A 17 7.56 16.12 -2.67
N SER A 18 7.96 16.38 -1.43
CA SER A 18 9.39 16.62 -1.16
C SER A 18 10.25 15.36 -1.07
N SER A 19 9.72 14.21 -0.63
CA SER A 19 10.43 12.91 -0.65
C SER A 19 9.72 11.78 0.11
N LEU A 20 9.71 10.58 -0.47
CA LEU A 20 9.29 9.32 0.15
C LEU A 20 10.42 8.76 1.01
N THR A 21 10.06 8.19 2.15
CA THR A 21 11.02 7.45 2.99
C THR A 21 10.95 5.97 2.62
N TYR A 22 12.09 5.30 2.54
CA TYR A 22 12.12 3.85 2.36
C TYR A 22 13.19 3.19 3.23
N ALA A 23 12.91 1.94 3.62
CA ALA A 23 13.86 1.06 4.26
C ALA A 23 13.87 -0.28 3.51
N ALA A 24 15.06 -0.83 3.26
CA ALA A 24 15.25 -2.13 2.62
C ALA A 24 16.02 -3.06 3.55
N LEU A 25 15.48 -4.25 3.75
CA LEU A 25 16.06 -5.30 4.57
C LEU A 25 16.41 -6.52 3.70
N ASP A 26 17.40 -7.30 4.12
CA ASP A 26 17.64 -8.63 3.59
C ASP A 26 16.77 -9.68 4.32
N LYS A 27 16.97 -10.96 3.97
CA LYS A 27 16.25 -12.10 4.57
C LYS A 27 16.53 -12.32 6.07
N ASP A 28 17.66 -11.82 6.56
CA ASP A 28 18.10 -11.95 7.95
C ASP A 28 17.75 -10.69 8.76
N LEU A 29 16.92 -9.81 8.19
CA LEU A 29 16.45 -8.54 8.76
C LEU A 29 17.55 -7.47 8.94
N ASN A 30 18.69 -7.62 8.26
CA ASN A 30 19.72 -6.59 8.27
C ASN A 30 19.29 -5.40 7.42
N LEU A 31 19.54 -4.19 7.90
CA LEU A 31 19.28 -2.96 7.15
C LEU A 31 20.29 -2.82 6.00
N ILE A 32 19.80 -2.95 4.77
CA ILE A 32 20.60 -2.81 3.55
C ILE A 32 20.61 -1.37 3.06
N ALA A 33 19.47 -0.67 3.18
CA ALA A 33 19.35 0.74 2.83
C ALA A 33 18.26 1.43 3.65
N LEU A 34 18.50 2.69 3.99
CA LEU A 34 17.52 3.62 4.54
C LEU A 34 17.72 4.94 3.82
N GLY A 35 16.64 5.50 3.25
CA GLY A 35 16.76 6.68 2.42
C GLY A 35 15.49 7.49 2.35
N LYS A 36 15.66 8.71 1.85
CA LYS A 36 14.59 9.65 1.59
C LYS A 36 14.82 10.26 0.22
N GLU A 37 13.96 9.91 -0.73
CA GLU A 37 14.14 10.18 -2.17
C GLU A 37 12.84 10.67 -2.79
N ASP A 38 12.90 11.30 -3.97
CA ASP A 38 11.67 11.54 -4.73
C ASP A 38 11.11 10.23 -5.31
N ILE A 39 9.93 10.30 -5.94
CA ILE A 39 9.30 9.10 -6.49
C ILE A 39 10.15 8.44 -7.58
N THR A 40 10.91 9.21 -8.35
CA THR A 40 11.77 8.70 -9.41
C THR A 40 12.94 7.94 -8.83
N GLY A 41 13.59 8.48 -7.80
CA GLY A 41 14.68 7.85 -7.06
C GLY A 41 14.25 6.55 -6.40
N VAL A 42 13.09 6.54 -5.72
CA VAL A 42 12.56 5.31 -5.11
C VAL A 42 12.23 4.26 -6.18
N VAL A 43 11.58 4.63 -7.28
CA VAL A 43 11.25 3.70 -8.37
C VAL A 43 12.52 3.14 -9.01
N ALA A 44 13.54 3.97 -9.24
CA ALA A 44 14.82 3.52 -9.76
C ALA A 44 15.55 2.56 -8.81
N PHE A 45 15.55 2.86 -7.51
CA PHE A 45 16.13 1.98 -6.48
C PHE A 45 15.42 0.62 -6.46
N VAL A 46 14.08 0.61 -6.42
CA VAL A 46 13.28 -0.63 -6.37
C VAL A 46 13.40 -1.42 -7.69
N GLY A 47 13.37 -0.74 -8.83
CA GLY A 47 13.48 -1.36 -10.16
C GLY A 47 14.87 -1.94 -10.47
N GLY A 48 15.92 -1.49 -9.79
CA GLY A 48 17.27 -2.04 -9.91
C GLY A 48 17.46 -3.41 -9.24
N GLN A 49 16.47 -3.90 -8.49
CA GLN A 49 16.57 -5.14 -7.73
C GLN A 49 16.21 -6.37 -8.55
N LYS A 50 16.90 -7.49 -8.32
CA LYS A 50 16.61 -8.77 -8.99
C LYS A 50 15.37 -9.48 -8.44
N ALA A 51 15.08 -9.28 -7.15
CA ALA A 51 13.93 -9.80 -6.45
C ALA A 51 13.60 -8.86 -5.28
N ALA A 52 12.34 -8.46 -5.15
CA ALA A 52 11.90 -7.51 -4.14
C ALA A 52 10.43 -7.74 -3.75
N PHE A 53 10.17 -7.74 -2.44
CA PHE A 53 8.85 -7.64 -1.85
C PHE A 53 8.69 -6.24 -1.27
N VAL A 54 7.74 -5.47 -1.80
CA VAL A 54 7.60 -4.05 -1.47
C VAL A 54 6.26 -3.80 -0.77
N GLY A 55 6.34 -3.42 0.50
CA GLY A 55 5.21 -2.89 1.25
C GLY A 55 5.13 -1.38 1.08
N VAL A 56 4.01 -0.87 0.59
CA VAL A 56 3.78 0.58 0.48
C VAL A 56 2.71 1.00 1.47
N ASN A 57 3.03 1.99 2.32
CA ASN A 57 2.11 2.61 3.26
C ASN A 57 1.12 3.56 2.57
N ALA A 58 0.31 3.02 1.67
CA ALA A 58 -0.72 3.78 0.99
C ALA A 58 -1.77 2.87 0.35
N PRO A 59 -3.01 3.33 0.15
CA PRO A 59 -3.98 2.56 -0.61
C PRO A 59 -3.49 2.44 -2.05
N ARG A 60 -3.65 1.26 -2.64
CA ARG A 60 -3.22 1.03 -4.02
C ARG A 60 -4.11 1.70 -5.06
N ARG A 61 -5.41 1.77 -4.79
CA ARG A 61 -6.42 2.32 -5.69
C ARG A 61 -7.47 3.10 -4.92
N LEU A 62 -8.15 3.98 -5.63
CA LEU A 62 -9.39 4.61 -5.17
C LEU A 62 -10.42 3.55 -4.75
N ASN A 63 -11.40 3.97 -3.95
CA ASN A 63 -12.56 3.14 -3.70
C ASN A 63 -13.34 2.89 -5.01
N GLN A 64 -13.45 1.63 -5.40
CA GLN A 64 -14.16 1.18 -6.61
C GLN A 64 -15.68 1.02 -6.38
N GLY A 65 -16.19 1.36 -5.20
CA GLY A 65 -17.61 1.28 -4.86
C GLY A 65 -18.12 -0.15 -4.64
N LEU A 66 -17.24 -1.12 -4.36
CA LEU A 66 -17.62 -2.52 -4.16
C LEU A 66 -18.61 -2.68 -2.99
N MET A 67 -18.43 -1.91 -1.92
CA MET A 67 -19.34 -1.90 -0.76
C MET A 67 -20.72 -1.27 -1.05
N LYS A 68 -21.00 -0.82 -2.28
CA LYS A 68 -22.35 -0.43 -2.72
C LYS A 68 -23.15 -1.62 -3.26
N LYS A 69 -22.51 -2.76 -3.52
CA LYS A 69 -23.13 -3.96 -4.09
C LYS A 69 -23.52 -4.93 -2.98
N ASP A 70 -24.78 -5.31 -2.88
CA ASP A 70 -25.24 -6.25 -1.86
C ASP A 70 -24.56 -7.62 -2.01
N SER A 71 -24.36 -8.10 -3.24
CA SER A 71 -23.62 -9.35 -3.50
C SER A 71 -22.18 -9.40 -2.98
N VAL A 72 -21.55 -8.24 -2.75
CA VAL A 72 -20.24 -8.14 -2.08
C VAL A 72 -20.45 -8.16 -0.57
N ARG A 73 -21.40 -7.37 -0.06
CA ARG A 73 -21.67 -7.21 1.38
C ARG A 73 -22.17 -8.49 2.04
N ASP A 74 -22.97 -9.27 1.32
CA ASP A 74 -23.55 -10.53 1.79
C ASP A 74 -22.51 -11.64 2.00
N LYS A 75 -21.30 -11.48 1.44
CA LYS A 75 -20.17 -12.40 1.62
C LYS A 75 -19.28 -12.04 2.81
N LEU A 76 -19.50 -10.90 3.45
CA LEU A 76 -18.66 -10.42 4.54
C LEU A 76 -19.16 -10.91 5.89
N ASN A 77 -18.23 -11.14 6.82
CA ASN A 77 -18.53 -11.53 8.19
C ASN A 77 -17.83 -10.58 9.19
N PRO A 78 -18.57 -9.83 10.01
CA PRO A 78 -20.02 -9.67 10.00
C PRO A 78 -20.53 -9.02 8.71
N GLN A 79 -21.80 -9.28 8.36
CA GLN A 79 -22.47 -8.60 7.26
C GLN A 79 -22.78 -7.15 7.68
N PRO A 80 -22.41 -6.12 6.89
CA PRO A 80 -22.70 -4.74 7.23
C PRO A 80 -24.21 -4.45 7.17
N ASN A 81 -24.76 -3.74 8.17
CA ASN A 81 -26.16 -3.28 8.14
C ASN A 81 -26.50 -2.47 6.86
N PRO A 82 -27.74 -2.57 6.32
CA PRO A 82 -28.18 -1.82 5.13
C PRO A 82 -27.79 -0.35 5.15
N GLY A 83 -27.21 0.14 4.04
CA GLY A 83 -26.77 1.53 3.89
C GLY A 83 -25.50 1.93 4.64
N ARG A 84 -24.99 1.09 5.56
CA ARG A 84 -23.72 1.35 6.26
C ARG A 84 -22.52 0.91 5.42
N TYR A 85 -21.40 1.58 5.65
CA TYR A 85 -20.09 1.27 5.06
C TYR A 85 -20.01 1.32 3.51
N THR A 86 -21.02 1.84 2.82
CA THR A 86 -21.08 1.93 1.36
C THR A 86 -19.99 2.80 0.72
N ALA A 87 -19.41 3.72 1.51
CA ALA A 87 -18.32 4.58 1.10
C ALA A 87 -16.91 4.02 1.42
N TYR A 88 -16.82 2.81 1.99
CA TYR A 88 -15.54 2.16 2.34
C TYR A 88 -15.10 1.19 1.25
N ARG A 89 -13.80 0.88 1.20
CA ARG A 89 -13.30 -0.31 0.50
C ARG A 89 -13.60 -1.56 1.34
N VAL A 90 -13.64 -2.73 0.70
CA VAL A 90 -13.83 -4.01 1.39
C VAL A 90 -12.75 -4.20 2.46
N ALA A 91 -11.48 -4.02 2.10
CA ALA A 91 -10.36 -4.14 3.03
C ALA A 91 -10.48 -3.18 4.24
N GLU A 92 -10.95 -1.95 4.04
CA GLU A 92 -11.15 -0.98 5.14
C GLU A 92 -12.25 -1.45 6.09
N TYR A 93 -13.34 -1.99 5.56
CA TYR A 93 -14.41 -2.57 6.38
C TYR A 93 -13.88 -3.75 7.20
N GLU A 94 -13.18 -4.69 6.58
CA GLU A 94 -12.62 -5.87 7.25
C GLU A 94 -11.62 -5.50 8.35
N LEU A 95 -10.79 -4.48 8.13
CA LEU A 95 -9.88 -3.94 9.14
C LEU A 95 -10.66 -3.33 10.32
N ILE A 96 -11.71 -2.55 10.06
CA ILE A 96 -12.57 -1.98 11.11
C ILE A 96 -13.21 -3.09 11.95
N GLN A 97 -13.64 -4.20 11.34
CA GLN A 97 -14.20 -5.34 12.10
C GLN A 97 -13.16 -5.99 13.03
N LYS A 98 -11.88 -5.84 12.71
CA LYS A 98 -10.75 -6.27 13.54
C LYS A 98 -10.26 -5.19 14.52
N ASN A 99 -11.04 -4.12 14.71
CA ASN A 99 -10.68 -2.94 15.52
C ASN A 99 -9.45 -2.16 15.00
N ILE A 100 -9.08 -2.35 13.73
CA ILE A 100 -7.99 -1.61 13.09
C ILE A 100 -8.62 -0.45 12.32
N ARG A 101 -8.46 0.76 12.85
CA ARG A 101 -8.96 1.98 12.20
C ARG A 101 -7.92 2.50 11.23
N ILE A 102 -8.32 2.66 9.97
CA ILE A 102 -7.52 3.28 8.92
C ILE A 102 -8.32 4.40 8.23
N PRO A 103 -7.65 5.40 7.63
CA PRO A 103 -8.33 6.41 6.83
C PRO A 103 -9.12 5.79 5.68
N LYS A 104 -10.33 6.29 5.45
CA LYS A 104 -11.17 5.89 4.31
C LYS A 104 -10.56 6.42 3.01
N THR A 105 -10.43 5.56 2.00
CA THR A 105 -10.00 5.95 0.66
C THR A 105 -11.19 6.47 -0.15
N PRO A 106 -11.18 7.72 -0.64
CA PRO A 106 -12.24 8.25 -1.49
C PRO A 106 -12.33 7.53 -2.85
N ASP A 107 -13.46 7.72 -3.54
CA ASP A 107 -13.70 7.24 -4.91
C ASP A 107 -13.23 8.22 -5.99
N LYS A 108 -12.74 9.40 -5.60
CA LYS A 108 -12.22 10.45 -6.49
C LYS A 108 -10.86 10.95 -6.02
N VAL A 109 -9.92 11.08 -6.97
CA VAL A 109 -8.57 11.60 -6.71
C VAL A 109 -8.60 12.99 -6.07
N SER A 110 -9.51 13.87 -6.50
CA SER A 110 -9.62 15.24 -5.96
C SER A 110 -9.90 15.29 -4.46
N LEU A 111 -10.59 14.28 -3.92
CA LEU A 111 -10.93 14.16 -2.51
C LEU A 111 -9.83 13.46 -1.68
N CYS A 112 -8.82 12.88 -2.34
CA CYS A 112 -7.76 12.16 -1.67
C CYS A 112 -6.69 13.10 -1.09
N PRO A 113 -6.19 12.84 0.14
CA PRO A 113 -5.03 13.53 0.67
C PRO A 113 -3.77 13.24 -0.16
N GLY A 114 -2.75 14.09 -0.02
CA GLY A 114 -1.51 14.03 -0.83
C GLY A 114 -0.80 12.68 -0.76
N TRP A 115 -0.71 12.08 0.44
CA TRP A 115 -0.05 10.79 0.64
C TRP A 115 -0.72 9.64 -0.13
N MET A 116 -2.06 9.61 -0.20
CA MET A 116 -2.78 8.62 -1.02
C MET A 116 -2.49 8.83 -2.51
N LYS A 117 -2.49 10.08 -2.98
CA LYS A 117 -2.17 10.42 -4.37
C LYS A 117 -0.75 9.96 -4.76
N ASN A 118 0.21 10.19 -3.87
CA ASN A 118 1.59 9.72 -4.04
C ASN A 118 1.65 8.19 -4.05
N GLY A 119 0.90 7.53 -3.17
CA GLY A 119 0.74 6.08 -3.17
C GLY A 119 0.24 5.55 -4.49
N PHE A 120 -0.88 6.09 -5.01
CA PHE A 120 -1.43 5.68 -6.31
C PHE A 120 -0.41 5.83 -7.43
N LEU A 121 0.33 6.95 -7.44
CA LEU A 121 1.37 7.18 -8.44
C LEU A 121 2.51 6.18 -8.30
N LEU A 122 2.97 5.89 -7.08
CA LEU A 122 4.03 4.92 -6.82
C LEU A 122 3.63 3.51 -7.27
N TYR A 123 2.43 3.06 -6.90
CA TYR A 123 1.91 1.77 -7.36
C TYR A 123 1.87 1.68 -8.88
N LYS A 124 1.34 2.72 -9.55
CA LYS A 124 1.32 2.77 -11.01
C LYS A 124 2.72 2.62 -11.61
N ARG A 125 3.72 3.33 -11.08
CA ARG A 125 5.11 3.25 -11.56
C ARG A 125 5.74 1.88 -11.32
N LEU A 126 5.48 1.26 -10.18
CA LEU A 126 5.99 -0.09 -9.89
C LEU A 126 5.31 -1.16 -10.75
N GLU A 127 4.02 -1.03 -11.02
CA GLU A 127 3.29 -1.89 -11.96
C GLU A 127 3.81 -1.76 -13.39
N GLU A 128 4.16 -0.54 -13.83
CA GLU A 128 4.83 -0.28 -15.12
C GLU A 128 6.19 -1.00 -15.23
N LEU A 129 6.88 -1.24 -14.10
CA LEU A 129 8.10 -2.05 -14.02
C LEU A 129 7.86 -3.57 -13.95
N GLY A 130 6.59 -3.99 -14.00
CA GLY A 130 6.22 -5.41 -14.00
C GLY A 130 5.98 -6.01 -12.61
N PHE A 131 5.98 -5.21 -11.54
CA PHE A 131 5.61 -5.71 -10.22
C PHE A 131 4.17 -6.27 -10.20
N LYS A 132 3.95 -7.31 -9.40
CA LYS A 132 2.66 -8.00 -9.24
C LYS A 132 2.15 -7.94 -7.80
N ASP A 133 0.91 -8.34 -7.61
CA ASP A 133 0.29 -8.34 -6.29
C ASP A 133 0.82 -9.50 -5.46
N PHE A 134 1.16 -9.23 -4.21
CA PHE A 134 1.40 -10.29 -3.26
C PHE A 134 0.06 -10.92 -2.79
N PRO A 135 -0.03 -12.25 -2.66
CA PRO A 135 0.97 -13.24 -3.06
C PRO A 135 0.88 -13.62 -4.55
N ALA A 136 2.03 -13.70 -5.21
CA ALA A 136 2.21 -14.27 -6.54
C ALA A 136 3.36 -15.29 -6.50
N GLU A 137 3.04 -16.58 -6.40
CA GLU A 137 3.96 -17.68 -6.06
C GLU A 137 5.24 -17.70 -6.91
N ASP A 138 5.13 -17.43 -8.22
CA ASP A 138 6.25 -17.48 -9.17
C ASP A 138 6.82 -16.10 -9.55
N HIS A 139 6.41 -15.03 -8.87
CA HIS A 139 6.84 -13.67 -9.24
C HIS A 139 7.85 -13.09 -8.23
N LYS A 140 9.02 -12.66 -8.72
CA LYS A 140 10.10 -12.15 -7.84
C LYS A 140 9.92 -10.70 -7.40
N MET A 141 9.02 -9.96 -8.05
CA MET A 141 8.77 -8.55 -7.79
C MET A 141 7.31 -8.38 -7.38
N GLN A 142 7.06 -8.19 -6.08
CA GLN A 142 5.71 -8.20 -5.53
C GLN A 142 5.43 -6.95 -4.70
N LEU A 143 4.17 -6.52 -4.70
CA LEU A 143 3.66 -5.36 -3.97
C LEU A 143 2.63 -5.79 -2.96
N LEU A 144 2.67 -5.14 -1.80
CA LEU A 144 1.68 -5.26 -0.76
C LEU A 144 1.22 -3.87 -0.32
N GLU A 145 -0.09 -3.71 -0.18
CA GLU A 145 -0.67 -2.57 0.54
C GLU A 145 -0.49 -2.81 2.04
N VAL A 146 0.25 -1.92 2.69
CA VAL A 146 0.44 -1.95 4.14
C VAL A 146 -0.11 -0.68 4.75
N TYR A 147 -0.47 -0.76 6.02
CA TYR A 147 -0.76 0.39 6.86
C TYR A 147 -0.09 0.16 8.20
N PRO A 148 0.72 1.10 8.72
CA PRO A 148 1.26 1.02 10.05
C PRO A 148 0.09 1.13 11.02
N HIS A 149 -0.21 0.04 11.71
CA HIS A 149 -1.07 0.08 12.87
C HIS A 149 -0.20 0.38 14.09
N GLY A 150 -0.11 1.66 14.45
CA GLY A 150 0.44 2.13 15.72
C GLY A 150 -0.58 3.08 16.36
N PRO A 151 -0.54 3.30 17.69
CA PRO A 151 -1.43 4.27 18.33
C PRO A 151 -1.20 5.63 17.67
N THR A 152 -2.17 6.12 16.89
CA THR A 152 -2.20 7.54 16.55
C THR A 152 -2.34 8.27 17.89
N PRO A 153 -1.35 9.11 18.28
CA PRO A 153 -1.52 9.94 19.45
C PRO A 153 -2.80 10.76 19.26
N PRO A 154 -3.63 10.93 20.30
CA PRO A 154 -4.74 11.86 20.22
C PRO A 154 -4.15 13.25 19.90
N TYR A 155 -4.61 13.84 18.80
CA TYR A 155 -4.42 15.27 18.54
C TYR A 155 -5.30 16.07 19.50
#